data_AF-A0A732GFQ1-F1
#
_entry.id   AF-A0A732GFQ1-F1
#
_cell.length_a   1.000
_cell.length_b   1.000
_cell.length_c   1.000
_cell.angle_alpha   90.00
_cell.angle_beta   90.00
_cell.angle_gamma   90.00
#
_symmetry.space_group_name_H-M   'P 1'
#
loop_
_entity.id
_entity.type
_entity.pdbx_description
1 polymer ?
#
loop_
_entity_poly.entity_id
_entity_poly.type
_entity_poly.pdbx_seq_one_letter_code
_entity_poly.pdbx_strand_id
1 'polypeptide(L)'
;MRNIIKGAVLSISLLSSAVAMAAGMVPETSLLLVNEDEHGASMDVKNTDEQAQLLYTKIINLPDDTSGPELIVTQPVVRVEGGKIQRVRFVLKDAAQKMNVEHLKRVVFSAIPQMEKNKVKMLFTQNLPVIIRPADLAPMADPWKDLSWSLQAGNVVVKNDTPYVVRLEQNVKVLPSGTIQKLDKTYILPGQKMTAKPQKMAANATDKKVEFYPATRYGYKVDKFIADIK
;
A
#
# COMPACT_ATOMS: atom_id res chain seq x y z
N MET A 1 29.83 38.60 -56.20
CA MET A 1 28.92 37.55 -55.68
C MET A 1 29.58 36.89 -54.48
N ARG A 2 28.90 36.93 -53.32
CA ARG A 2 29.30 36.27 -52.06
C ARG A 2 29.27 34.75 -52.25
N ASN A 3 30.15 34.01 -51.58
CA ASN A 3 29.80 32.74 -50.94
C ASN A 3 30.79 32.40 -49.82
N ILE A 4 30.35 32.61 -48.60
CA ILE A 4 31.00 32.23 -47.34
C ILE A 4 30.43 30.87 -46.97
N ILE A 5 31.21 29.79 -47.08
CA ILE A 5 30.83 28.47 -46.58
C ILE A 5 31.14 28.47 -45.08
N LYS A 6 30.10 28.67 -44.26
CA LYS A 6 30.19 28.55 -42.80
C LYS A 6 30.18 27.06 -42.44
N GLY A 7 31.28 26.57 -41.88
CA GLY A 7 31.36 25.22 -41.30
C GLY A 7 30.41 25.12 -40.09
N ALA A 8 29.48 24.17 -40.15
CA ALA A 8 28.58 23.85 -39.05
C ALA A 8 29.31 22.92 -38.07
N VAL A 9 29.61 23.42 -36.87
CA VAL A 9 30.07 22.59 -35.75
C VAL A 9 28.84 21.96 -35.11
N LEU A 10 28.69 20.64 -35.26
CA LEU A 10 27.62 19.86 -34.67
C LEU A 10 28.00 19.50 -33.21
N SER A 11 27.59 20.33 -32.26
CA SER A 11 27.77 20.04 -30.82
C SER A 11 26.76 18.98 -30.36
N ILE A 12 27.19 17.71 -30.34
CA ILE A 12 26.44 16.62 -29.68
C ILE A 12 26.49 16.87 -28.16
N SER A 13 25.38 17.35 -27.61
CA SER A 13 25.17 17.47 -26.17
C SER A 13 24.64 16.14 -25.66
N LEU A 14 25.50 15.33 -25.02
CA LEU A 14 25.06 14.18 -24.24
C LEU A 14 24.22 14.68 -23.06
N LEU A 15 22.90 14.61 -23.17
CA LEU A 15 22.01 14.67 -22.03
C LEU A 15 22.15 13.35 -21.25
N SER A 16 23.14 13.30 -20.36
CA SER A 16 23.21 12.28 -19.31
C SER A 16 22.00 12.49 -18.41
N SER A 17 20.98 11.66 -18.59
CA SER A 17 19.85 11.59 -17.67
C SER A 17 20.41 11.13 -16.33
N ALA A 18 20.45 12.05 -15.36
CA ALA A 18 20.79 11.70 -13.99
C ALA A 18 19.74 10.71 -13.52
N VAL A 19 20.11 9.43 -13.44
CA VAL A 19 19.28 8.41 -12.82
C VAL A 19 19.19 8.78 -11.35
N ALA A 20 18.05 9.33 -10.93
CA ALA A 20 17.82 9.65 -9.53
C ALA A 20 17.79 8.33 -8.74
N MET A 21 18.93 7.97 -8.17
CA MET A 21 19.08 6.83 -7.28
C MET A 21 18.44 7.19 -5.93
N ALA A 22 17.27 6.64 -5.64
CA ALA A 22 16.72 6.70 -4.29
C ALA A 22 17.54 5.76 -3.38
N ALA A 23 18.29 6.36 -2.45
CA ALA A 23 19.05 5.62 -1.43
C ALA A 23 18.15 5.28 -0.23
N GLY A 24 18.21 4.06 0.26
CA GLY A 24 17.54 3.65 1.49
C GLY A 24 17.18 2.17 1.55
N MET A 25 16.32 1.83 2.50
CA MET A 25 15.82 0.47 2.69
C MET A 25 14.63 0.23 1.76
N VAL A 26 14.79 -0.68 0.81
CA VAL A 26 13.81 -1.02 -0.21
C VAL A 26 13.35 -2.47 -0.04
N PRO A 27 12.13 -2.69 0.47
CA PRO A 27 11.51 -4.01 0.47
C PRO A 27 11.29 -4.54 -0.94
N GLU A 28 11.38 -5.85 -1.12
CA GLU A 28 11.20 -6.52 -2.41
C GLU A 28 9.76 -6.42 -2.96
N THR A 29 8.78 -6.21 -2.08
CA THR A 29 7.36 -6.08 -2.46
C THR A 29 6.71 -4.86 -1.78
N SER A 30 5.52 -4.49 -2.27
CA SER A 30 4.74 -3.36 -1.74
C SER A 30 3.75 -3.75 -0.63
N LEU A 31 3.69 -5.02 -0.26
CA LEU A 31 2.80 -5.59 0.75
C LEU A 31 3.41 -6.87 1.32
N LEU A 32 3.31 -7.06 2.63
CA LEU A 32 3.65 -8.32 3.27
C LEU A 32 2.39 -9.19 3.38
N LEU A 33 2.42 -10.39 2.80
CA LEU A 33 1.38 -11.39 2.99
C LEU A 33 1.87 -12.39 4.05
N VAL A 34 1.10 -12.57 5.11
CA VAL A 34 1.36 -13.53 6.19
C VAL A 34 0.28 -14.60 6.13
N ASN A 35 0.69 -15.86 6.01
CA ASN A 35 -0.24 -16.98 6.05
C ASN A 35 -0.19 -17.66 7.43
N GLU A 36 -1.36 -18.00 7.97
CA GLU A 36 -1.50 -18.65 9.28
C GLU A 36 -0.86 -20.05 9.30
N ASP A 37 -1.01 -20.84 8.23
CA ASP A 37 -0.42 -22.18 8.08
C ASP A 37 1.11 -22.16 8.02
N GLU A 38 1.70 -21.10 7.48
CA GLU A 38 3.14 -20.86 7.46
C GLU A 38 3.67 -20.22 8.77
N HIS A 39 2.77 -19.94 9.72
CA HIS A 39 3.08 -19.32 11.03
C HIS A 39 3.85 -17.98 10.92
N GLY A 40 3.72 -17.28 9.80
CA GLY A 40 4.53 -16.10 9.54
C GLY A 40 4.78 -15.80 8.07
N ALA A 41 5.82 -15.03 7.81
CA ALA A 41 6.31 -14.69 6.48
C ALA A 41 7.77 -14.23 6.55
N SER A 42 8.38 -14.00 5.40
CA SER A 42 9.66 -13.27 5.29
C SER A 42 9.59 -12.23 4.20
N MET A 43 10.44 -11.21 4.29
CA MET A 43 10.61 -10.22 3.24
C MET A 43 12.06 -9.79 3.13
N ASP A 44 12.58 -9.79 1.91
CA ASP A 44 13.90 -9.26 1.60
C ASP A 44 13.85 -7.73 1.52
N VAL A 45 14.83 -7.08 2.17
CA VAL A 45 14.99 -5.62 2.19
C VAL A 45 16.40 -5.28 1.72
N LYS A 46 16.51 -4.56 0.61
CA LYS A 46 17.78 -4.12 0.05
C LYS A 46 18.17 -2.76 0.60
N ASN A 47 19.42 -2.62 1.05
CA ASN A 47 20.03 -1.32 1.23
C ASN A 47 20.54 -0.83 -0.13
N THR A 48 19.92 0.20 -0.71
CA THR A 48 20.34 0.80 -1.98
C THR A 48 21.39 1.89 -1.83
N ASP A 49 21.76 2.24 -0.60
CA ASP A 49 22.90 3.10 -0.30
C ASP A 49 24.23 2.36 -0.53
N GLU A 50 25.30 3.12 -0.76
CA GLU A 50 26.67 2.60 -0.85
C GLU A 50 27.23 2.28 0.54
N GLN A 51 26.76 2.98 1.56
CA GLN A 51 27.19 2.82 2.93
C GLN A 51 26.34 1.82 3.70
N ALA A 52 26.93 1.22 4.72
CA ALA A 52 26.19 0.43 5.70
C ALA A 52 25.19 1.30 6.48
N GLN A 53 24.00 0.76 6.70
CA GLN A 53 22.94 1.40 7.48
C GLN A 53 22.32 0.39 8.44
N LEU A 54 21.73 0.86 9.53
CA LEU A 54 20.88 -0.01 10.35
C LEU A 54 19.46 0.00 9.75
N LEU A 55 18.94 -1.18 9.45
CA LEU A 55 17.54 -1.42 9.15
C LEU A 55 16.76 -1.52 10.46
N TYR A 56 15.84 -0.60 10.69
CA TYR A 56 14.84 -0.68 11.74
C TYR A 56 13.50 -1.14 11.17
N THR A 57 12.94 -2.20 11.76
CA THR A 57 11.65 -2.77 11.36
C THR A 57 10.69 -2.78 12.55
N LYS A 58 9.44 -2.35 12.32
CA LYS A 58 8.37 -2.45 13.32
C LYS A 58 7.02 -2.79 12.71
N ILE A 59 6.20 -3.51 13.48
CA ILE A 59 4.79 -3.74 13.17
C ILE A 59 3.95 -2.67 13.86
N ILE A 60 2.92 -2.19 13.18
CA ILE A 60 1.92 -1.24 13.70
C ILE A 60 0.55 -1.88 13.56
N ASN A 61 -0.15 -2.00 14.68
CA ASN A 61 -1.56 -2.40 14.71
C ASN A 61 -2.44 -1.26 14.22
N LEU A 62 -3.51 -1.59 13.49
CA LEU A 62 -4.51 -0.62 13.10
C LEU A 62 -5.47 -0.36 14.25
N PRO A 63 -5.93 0.89 14.43
CA PRO A 63 -6.81 1.25 15.54
C PRO A 63 -8.18 0.57 15.49
N ASP A 64 -8.61 0.11 14.31
CA ASP A 64 -9.91 -0.50 14.05
C ASP A 64 -9.84 -2.02 13.77
N ASP A 65 -8.66 -2.63 13.86
CA ASP A 65 -8.45 -4.09 13.80
C ASP A 65 -7.82 -4.57 15.12
N THR A 66 -8.57 -4.43 16.21
CA THR A 66 -8.08 -4.66 17.59
C THR A 66 -8.07 -6.13 18.00
N SER A 67 -8.87 -6.96 17.33
CA SER A 67 -8.94 -8.41 17.58
C SER A 67 -8.01 -9.23 16.69
N GLY A 68 -7.25 -8.58 15.80
CA GLY A 68 -6.30 -9.26 14.93
C GLY A 68 -5.14 -9.90 15.69
N PRO A 69 -4.51 -10.95 15.11
CA PRO A 69 -3.46 -11.72 15.79
C PRO A 69 -2.22 -10.87 16.07
N GLU A 70 -1.35 -11.33 16.96
CA GLU A 70 -0.07 -10.68 17.21
C GLU A 70 0.97 -11.11 16.17
N LEU A 71 1.62 -10.14 15.51
CA LEU A 71 2.68 -10.39 14.54
C LEU A 71 3.98 -9.74 15.04
N ILE A 72 5.03 -10.55 15.12
CA ILE A 72 6.31 -10.16 15.71
C ILE A 72 7.39 -10.18 14.63
N VAL A 73 8.26 -9.17 14.60
CA VAL A 73 9.48 -9.21 13.80
C VAL A 73 10.62 -9.77 14.65
N THR A 74 11.34 -10.78 14.14
CA THR A 74 12.35 -11.49 14.95
C THR A 74 13.59 -10.64 15.23
N GLN A 75 13.92 -9.72 14.31
CA GLN A 75 15.09 -8.84 14.40
C GLN A 75 14.66 -7.40 14.08
N PRO A 76 14.27 -6.61 15.10
CA PRO A 76 13.78 -5.26 14.88
C PRO A 76 14.87 -4.29 14.41
N VAL A 77 16.15 -4.56 14.70
CA VAL A 77 17.30 -3.75 14.24
C VAL A 77 18.39 -4.67 13.68
N VAL A 78 18.83 -4.43 12.45
CA VAL A 78 19.91 -5.18 11.80
C VAL A 78 20.81 -4.26 10.99
N ARG A 79 22.13 -4.47 11.02
CA ARG A 79 23.05 -3.76 10.13
C ARG A 79 23.02 -4.38 8.73
N VAL A 80 22.84 -3.56 7.70
CA VAL A 80 22.84 -3.98 6.30
C VAL A 80 23.89 -3.20 5.55
N GLU A 81 24.88 -3.91 5.00
CA GLU A 81 25.94 -3.32 4.19
C GLU A 81 25.39 -2.74 2.88
N GLY A 82 26.13 -1.80 2.28
CA GLY A 82 25.72 -1.16 1.03
C GLY A 82 25.49 -2.16 -0.10
N GLY A 83 24.39 -2.00 -0.83
CA GLY A 83 23.97 -2.90 -1.91
C GLY A 83 23.55 -4.31 -1.47
N LYS A 84 23.59 -4.65 -0.18
CA LYS A 84 23.22 -5.97 0.33
C LYS A 84 21.73 -6.06 0.67
N ILE A 85 21.28 -7.30 0.81
CA ILE A 85 19.89 -7.65 1.13
C ILE A 85 19.85 -8.31 2.50
N GLN A 86 18.88 -7.90 3.32
CA GLN A 86 18.54 -8.53 4.58
C GLN A 86 17.17 -9.20 4.47
N ARG A 87 17.13 -10.50 4.78
CA ARG A 87 15.88 -11.26 4.98
C ARG A 87 15.31 -10.92 6.34
N VAL A 88 14.14 -10.31 6.41
CA VAL A 88 13.43 -10.04 7.66
C VAL A 88 12.36 -11.10 7.87
N ARG A 89 12.35 -11.76 9.03
CA ARG A 89 11.34 -12.78 9.38
C ARG A 89 10.26 -12.18 10.28
N PHE A 90 9.03 -12.50 9.93
CA PHE A 90 7.82 -12.16 10.67
C PHE A 90 7.20 -13.46 11.18
N VAL A 91 6.89 -13.50 12.47
CA VAL A 91 6.32 -14.68 13.14
C VAL A 91 4.95 -14.31 13.64
N LEU A 92 3.96 -15.08 13.21
CA LEU A 92 2.62 -15.02 13.75
C LEU A 92 2.65 -15.72 15.11
N LYS A 93 2.20 -15.04 16.16
CA LYS A 93 2.09 -15.66 17.47
C LYS A 93 0.89 -16.60 17.48
N ASP A 94 1.07 -17.78 18.07
CA ASP A 94 0.00 -18.76 18.20
C ASP A 94 -1.21 -18.13 18.91
N ALA A 95 -2.36 -18.20 18.24
CA ALA A 95 -3.63 -17.76 18.79
C ALA A 95 -4.35 -18.94 19.43
N ALA A 96 -5.10 -18.68 20.51
CA ALA A 96 -5.93 -19.70 21.15
C ALA A 96 -7.09 -20.18 20.24
N GLN A 97 -7.50 -19.34 19.28
CA GLN A 97 -8.55 -19.63 18.31
C GLN A 97 -8.04 -19.35 16.90
N LYS A 98 -8.37 -20.25 15.96
CA LYS A 98 -8.10 -20.05 14.53
C LYS A 98 -8.79 -18.81 13.99
N MET A 99 -8.10 -18.08 13.11
CA MET A 99 -8.71 -16.96 12.42
C MET A 99 -9.72 -17.45 11.37
N ASN A 100 -10.71 -16.61 11.07
CA ASN A 100 -11.73 -16.88 10.05
C ASN A 100 -11.90 -15.73 9.05
N VAL A 101 -11.25 -14.59 9.29
CA VAL A 101 -11.24 -13.41 8.43
C VAL A 101 -9.81 -12.90 8.26
N GLU A 102 -9.55 -12.18 7.18
CA GLU A 102 -8.28 -11.48 7.00
C GLU A 102 -8.14 -10.30 7.96
N HIS A 103 -6.92 -10.07 8.43
CA HIS A 103 -6.56 -8.94 9.26
C HIS A 103 -5.56 -8.04 8.54
N LEU A 104 -5.59 -6.74 8.86
CA LEU A 104 -4.70 -5.75 8.27
C LEU A 104 -3.84 -5.09 9.35
N LYS A 105 -2.53 -5.08 9.11
CA LYS A 105 -1.55 -4.32 9.90
C LYS A 105 -0.67 -3.49 8.98
N ARG A 106 0.30 -2.79 9.58
CA ARG A 106 1.36 -2.11 8.84
C ARG A 106 2.71 -2.60 9.30
N VAL A 107 3.65 -2.69 8.39
CA VAL A 107 5.07 -2.86 8.68
C VAL A 107 5.81 -1.61 8.21
N VAL A 108 6.73 -1.13 9.03
CA VAL A 108 7.56 0.02 8.73
C VAL A 108 9.02 -0.41 8.66
N PHE A 109 9.67 -0.09 7.54
CA PHE A 109 11.11 -0.21 7.35
C PHE A 109 11.73 1.18 7.28
N SER A 110 12.66 1.47 8.18
CA SER A 110 13.37 2.73 8.23
C SER A 110 14.87 2.48 8.25
N ALA A 111 15.61 3.33 7.53
CA ALA A 111 17.06 3.40 7.69
C ALA A 111 17.41 4.27 8.91
N ILE A 112 18.35 3.81 9.72
CA ILE A 112 19.06 4.63 10.69
C ILE A 112 20.50 4.76 10.17
N PRO A 113 20.87 5.92 9.60
CA PRO A 113 22.17 6.10 8.96
C PRO A 113 23.26 6.35 9.99
N GLN A 114 24.51 6.17 9.57
CA GLN A 114 25.63 6.72 10.32
C GLN A 114 25.68 8.24 10.20
N MET A 115 25.90 8.92 11.33
CA MET A 115 26.02 10.38 11.38
C MET A 115 27.36 10.82 10.80
N GLU A 116 27.33 11.83 9.93
CA GLU A 116 28.52 12.47 9.36
C GLU A 116 28.49 13.97 9.64
N LYS A 117 29.64 14.55 9.99
CA LYS A 117 29.75 16.00 10.23
C LYS A 117 29.53 16.76 8.92
N ASN A 118 28.78 17.87 9.00
CA ASN A 118 28.55 18.82 7.90
C ASN A 118 27.89 18.21 6.65
N LYS A 119 27.09 17.14 6.79
CA LYS A 119 26.30 16.56 5.70
C LYS A 119 24.84 16.40 6.09
N VAL A 120 23.96 16.64 5.13
CA VAL A 120 22.53 16.36 5.24
C VAL A 120 22.24 15.04 4.53
N LYS A 121 21.61 14.09 5.23
CA LYS A 121 21.14 12.82 4.65
C LYS A 121 19.61 12.80 4.67
N MET A 122 19.01 12.47 3.54
CA MET A 122 17.58 12.23 3.42
C MET A 122 17.31 10.76 3.73
N LEU A 123 16.31 10.49 4.59
CA LEU A 123 15.93 9.14 4.95
C LEU A 123 14.52 8.84 4.46
N PHE A 124 14.39 7.72 3.76
CA PHE A 124 13.11 7.21 3.31
C PHE A 124 12.64 6.10 4.24
N THR A 125 11.40 6.21 4.68
CA THR A 125 10.72 5.18 5.45
C THR A 125 9.64 4.54 4.59
N GLN A 126 9.67 3.22 4.49
CA GLN A 126 8.66 2.44 3.80
C GLN A 126 7.61 2.01 4.81
N ASN A 127 6.36 2.37 4.57
CA ASN A 127 5.23 1.98 5.40
C ASN A 127 4.29 1.14 4.54
N LEU A 128 4.37 -0.18 4.71
CA LEU A 128 3.69 -1.15 3.87
C LEU A 128 2.51 -1.80 4.60
N PRO A 129 1.41 -2.12 3.90
CA PRO A 129 0.34 -2.96 4.43
C PRO A 129 0.83 -4.38 4.68
N VAL A 130 0.27 -5.02 5.69
CA VAL A 130 0.44 -6.43 6.02
C VAL A 130 -0.94 -7.07 6.03
N ILE A 131 -1.20 -8.02 5.12
CA ILE A 131 -2.43 -8.82 5.17
C ILE A 131 -2.08 -10.15 5.83
N ILE A 132 -2.79 -10.46 6.92
CA ILE A 132 -2.68 -11.73 7.62
C ILE A 132 -3.90 -12.57 7.25
N ARG A 133 -3.65 -13.76 6.72
CA ARG A 133 -4.67 -14.59 6.11
C ARG A 133 -4.88 -15.89 6.89
N PRO A 134 -6.14 -16.25 7.19
CA PRO A 134 -6.47 -17.55 7.76
C PRO A 134 -6.09 -18.71 6.84
N ALA A 135 -5.68 -19.83 7.43
CA ALA A 135 -5.30 -21.03 6.68
C ALA A 135 -6.46 -21.60 5.84
N ASP A 136 -7.65 -21.61 6.43
CA ASP A 136 -8.84 -22.26 5.85
C ASP A 136 -9.65 -21.32 4.92
N LEU A 137 -9.19 -20.08 4.71
CA LEU A 137 -9.87 -19.11 3.85
C LEU A 137 -9.41 -19.29 2.40
N ALA A 138 -10.34 -19.51 1.46
CA ALA A 138 -10.02 -19.69 0.04
C ALA A 138 -9.31 -18.45 -0.56
N PRO A 139 -8.46 -18.59 -1.59
CA PRO A 139 -7.87 -17.42 -2.24
C PRO A 139 -8.93 -16.69 -3.07
N MET A 140 -9.07 -15.38 -2.86
CA MET A 140 -9.91 -14.52 -3.69
C MET A 140 -9.08 -13.37 -4.26
N ALA A 141 -9.05 -13.23 -5.58
CA ALA A 141 -8.23 -12.23 -6.25
C ALA A 141 -8.87 -10.84 -6.23
N ASP A 142 -10.20 -10.81 -6.20
CA ASP A 142 -11.04 -9.66 -6.46
C ASP A 142 -12.18 -9.47 -5.43
N PRO A 143 -11.87 -9.46 -4.11
CA PRO A 143 -12.88 -9.35 -3.05
C PRO A 143 -13.68 -8.05 -3.10
N TRP A 144 -13.18 -7.02 -3.79
CA TRP A 144 -13.90 -5.77 -3.98
C TRP A 144 -15.18 -5.88 -4.81
N LYS A 145 -15.34 -6.95 -5.61
CA LYS A 145 -16.54 -7.18 -6.41
C LYS A 145 -17.78 -7.44 -5.56
N ASP A 146 -17.58 -7.95 -4.35
CA ASP A 146 -18.65 -8.31 -3.41
C ASP A 146 -18.96 -7.20 -2.40
N LEU A 147 -18.34 -6.02 -2.56
CA LEU A 147 -18.72 -4.85 -1.78
C LEU A 147 -20.15 -4.43 -2.10
N SER A 148 -20.93 -4.20 -1.05
CA SER A 148 -22.29 -3.69 -1.17
C SER A 148 -22.32 -2.18 -1.01
N TRP A 149 -22.93 -1.50 -1.98
CA TRP A 149 -23.01 -0.04 -2.03
C TRP A 149 -24.47 0.42 -1.90
N SER A 150 -24.68 1.49 -1.14
CA SER A 150 -26.00 2.10 -0.96
C SER A 150 -25.89 3.61 -0.80
N LEU A 151 -27.01 4.32 -0.97
CA LEU A 151 -27.09 5.76 -0.71
C LEU A 151 -27.88 6.03 0.58
N GLN A 152 -27.30 6.84 1.47
CA GLN A 152 -27.93 7.24 2.73
C GLN A 152 -27.76 8.74 2.92
N ALA A 153 -28.87 9.50 2.88
CA ALA A 153 -28.88 10.95 3.04
C ALA A 153 -27.84 11.69 2.16
N GLY A 154 -27.73 11.29 0.89
CA GLY A 154 -26.80 11.88 -0.08
C GLY A 154 -25.34 11.43 0.04
N ASN A 155 -25.03 10.53 0.99
CA ASN A 155 -23.73 9.91 1.15
C ASN A 155 -23.70 8.50 0.58
N VAL A 156 -22.58 8.12 -0.03
CA VAL A 156 -22.35 6.74 -0.45
C VAL A 156 -21.87 5.92 0.74
N VAL A 157 -22.53 4.80 0.97
CA VAL A 157 -22.20 3.84 2.02
C VAL A 157 -21.71 2.57 1.37
N VAL A 158 -20.54 2.11 1.81
CA VAL A 158 -19.94 0.83 1.40
C VAL A 158 -19.90 -0.13 2.57
N LYS A 159 -20.23 -1.39 2.33
CA LYS A 159 -20.20 -2.48 3.31
C LYS A 159 -19.40 -3.64 2.75
N ASN A 160 -18.50 -4.18 3.56
CA ASN A 160 -17.76 -5.39 3.26
C ASN A 160 -18.33 -6.55 4.10
N ASP A 161 -19.15 -7.38 3.47
CA ASP A 161 -19.72 -8.58 4.10
C ASP A 161 -18.83 -9.82 3.92
N THR A 162 -17.68 -9.67 3.26
CA THR A 162 -16.76 -10.77 2.99
C THR A 162 -15.74 -10.95 4.12
N PRO A 163 -15.13 -12.14 4.25
CA PRO A 163 -14.02 -12.37 5.17
C PRO A 163 -12.68 -11.78 4.70
N TYR A 164 -12.64 -11.00 3.60
CA TYR A 164 -11.41 -10.46 3.02
C TYR A 164 -11.22 -8.98 3.33
N VAL A 165 -9.98 -8.55 3.46
CA VAL A 165 -9.64 -7.12 3.51
C VAL A 165 -9.69 -6.56 2.10
N VAL A 166 -10.47 -5.51 1.90
CA VAL A 166 -10.51 -4.82 0.60
C VAL A 166 -9.78 -3.49 0.71
N ARG A 167 -8.79 -3.28 -0.16
CA ARG A 167 -8.04 -2.02 -0.30
C ARG A 167 -8.54 -1.24 -1.51
N LEU A 168 -8.73 0.06 -1.35
CA LEU A 168 -9.28 0.94 -2.38
C LEU A 168 -8.84 2.40 -2.18
N GLU A 169 -8.89 3.19 -3.24
CA GLU A 169 -8.69 4.64 -3.14
C GLU A 169 -9.80 5.29 -2.32
N GLN A 170 -9.48 6.40 -1.65
CA GLN A 170 -10.46 7.11 -0.82
C GLN A 170 -11.56 7.76 -1.64
N ASN A 171 -11.26 8.20 -2.87
CA ASN A 171 -12.22 8.90 -3.70
C ASN A 171 -13.01 7.88 -4.52
N VAL A 172 -14.33 7.95 -4.39
CA VAL A 172 -15.28 7.23 -5.23
C VAL A 172 -16.08 8.25 -6.03
N LYS A 173 -16.42 7.90 -7.26
CA LYS A 173 -17.21 8.75 -8.15
C LYS A 173 -18.59 8.15 -8.30
N VAL A 174 -19.61 8.94 -8.05
CA VAL A 174 -20.99 8.52 -8.19
C VAL A 174 -21.48 8.85 -9.60
N LEU A 175 -22.26 7.96 -10.21
CA LEU A 175 -22.73 8.08 -11.58
C LEU A 175 -24.27 8.03 -11.64
N PRO A 176 -24.91 8.87 -12.49
CA PRO A 176 -24.29 9.64 -13.57
C PRO A 176 -23.81 11.05 -13.18
N SER A 177 -24.05 11.53 -11.95
CA SER A 177 -23.74 12.91 -11.57
C SER A 177 -22.25 13.27 -11.67
N GLY A 178 -21.36 12.28 -11.61
CA GLY A 178 -19.91 12.47 -11.63
C GLY A 178 -19.36 13.06 -10.32
N THR A 179 -20.19 13.15 -9.28
CA THR A 179 -19.81 13.73 -7.99
C THR A 179 -18.80 12.84 -7.28
N ILE A 180 -17.81 13.46 -6.63
CA ILE A 180 -16.78 12.74 -5.88
C ILE A 180 -17.14 12.73 -4.40
N GLN A 181 -17.15 11.52 -3.83
CA GLN A 181 -17.27 11.30 -2.40
C GLN A 181 -15.99 10.65 -1.86
N LYS A 182 -15.60 11.04 -0.65
CA LYS A 182 -14.35 10.65 -0.02
C LYS A 182 -14.60 9.76 1.20
N LEU A 183 -14.05 8.55 1.17
CA LEU A 183 -13.91 7.64 2.30
C LEU A 183 -12.85 8.17 3.28
N ASP A 184 -13.00 7.83 4.55
CA ASP A 184 -12.08 8.20 5.64
C ASP A 184 -10.72 7.51 5.53
N LYS A 185 -10.66 6.33 4.90
CA LYS A 185 -9.43 5.52 4.76
C LYS A 185 -9.41 4.68 3.47
N THR A 186 -8.26 4.06 3.19
CA THR A 186 -7.95 3.32 1.96
C THR A 186 -8.16 1.80 2.03
N TYR A 187 -8.92 1.34 3.02
CA TYR A 187 -9.25 -0.06 3.22
C TYR A 187 -10.56 -0.19 3.98
N ILE A 188 -11.25 -1.31 3.76
CA ILE A 188 -12.42 -1.73 4.52
C ILE A 188 -12.18 -3.15 5.04
N LEU A 189 -12.31 -3.32 6.36
CA LEU A 189 -12.09 -4.60 7.03
C LEU A 189 -13.30 -5.53 6.84
N PRO A 190 -13.14 -6.84 7.06
CA PRO A 190 -14.24 -7.79 7.10
C PRO A 190 -15.36 -7.34 8.06
N GLY A 191 -16.62 -7.40 7.61
CA GLY A 191 -17.80 -6.99 8.37
C GLY A 191 -17.98 -5.48 8.55
N GLN A 192 -17.04 -4.64 8.06
CA GLN A 192 -17.08 -3.20 8.28
C GLN A 192 -18.04 -2.50 7.31
N LYS A 193 -18.59 -1.37 7.78
CA LYS A 193 -19.30 -0.37 6.96
C LYS A 193 -18.57 0.97 7.05
N MET A 194 -18.45 1.67 5.92
CA MET A 194 -17.88 3.00 5.82
C MET A 194 -18.80 3.93 5.02
N THR A 195 -18.73 5.22 5.32
CA THR A 195 -19.50 6.26 4.63
C THR A 195 -18.53 7.20 3.93
N ALA A 196 -18.62 7.28 2.61
CA ALA A 196 -17.97 8.30 1.82
C ALA A 196 -18.76 9.61 1.96
N LYS A 197 -18.07 10.71 2.24
CA LYS A 197 -18.69 12.04 2.37
C LYS A 197 -18.47 12.86 1.11
N PRO A 198 -19.46 13.65 0.64
CA PRO A 198 -19.29 14.48 -0.54
C PRO A 198 -18.18 15.51 -0.34
N GLN A 199 -17.32 15.68 -1.34
CA GLN A 199 -16.29 16.73 -1.31
C GLN A 199 -16.84 18.11 -1.69
N LYS A 200 -17.88 18.14 -2.53
CA LYS A 200 -18.52 19.37 -3.02
C LYS A 200 -20.04 19.24 -3.04
N MET A 201 -20.53 18.20 -3.71
CA MET A 201 -21.98 17.97 -3.90
C MET A 201 -22.33 16.56 -3.43
N ALA A 202 -23.47 16.46 -2.73
CA ALA A 202 -24.05 15.18 -2.35
C ALA A 202 -24.49 14.39 -3.59
N ALA A 203 -24.52 13.07 -3.45
CA ALA A 203 -25.17 12.20 -4.44
C ALA A 203 -26.69 12.37 -4.37
N ASN A 204 -27.36 12.15 -5.50
CA ASN A 204 -28.79 12.31 -5.62
C ASN A 204 -29.48 10.97 -5.89
N ALA A 205 -30.82 10.95 -6.00
CA ALA A 205 -31.56 9.70 -6.20
C ALA A 205 -31.39 9.08 -7.60
N THR A 206 -30.93 9.85 -8.59
CA THR A 206 -30.68 9.36 -9.96
C THR A 206 -29.29 8.72 -10.09
N ASP A 207 -28.43 8.90 -9.09
CA ASP A 207 -27.17 8.19 -8.96
C ASP A 207 -27.41 6.73 -8.61
N LYS A 208 -27.09 5.82 -9.54
CA LYS A 208 -27.32 4.38 -9.42
C LYS A 208 -26.06 3.54 -9.45
N LYS A 209 -24.91 4.15 -9.71
CA LYS A 209 -23.64 3.45 -9.83
C LYS A 209 -22.53 4.19 -9.12
N VAL A 210 -21.51 3.45 -8.70
CA VAL A 210 -20.29 3.99 -8.11
C VAL A 210 -19.08 3.43 -8.85
N GLU A 211 -18.22 4.34 -9.31
CA GLU A 211 -16.90 4.07 -9.86
C GLU A 211 -15.86 4.20 -8.74
N PHE A 212 -15.04 3.17 -8.54
CA PHE A 212 -13.96 3.17 -7.55
C PHE A 212 -12.72 2.42 -8.05
N TYR A 213 -11.60 2.59 -7.36
CA TYR A 213 -10.30 2.03 -7.76
C TYR A 213 -9.76 1.11 -6.65
N PRO A 214 -9.90 -0.21 -6.81
CA PRO A 214 -9.34 -1.16 -5.85
C PRO A 214 -7.84 -1.37 -6.06
N ALA A 215 -7.19 -1.91 -5.04
CA ALA A 215 -5.83 -2.42 -5.13
C ALA A 215 -5.85 -3.95 -5.03
N THR A 216 -5.03 -4.61 -5.86
CA THR A 216 -4.79 -6.04 -5.75
C THR A 216 -4.12 -6.41 -4.43
N ARG A 217 -4.17 -7.69 -4.08
CA ARG A 217 -3.41 -8.27 -2.98
C ARG A 217 -1.89 -8.06 -3.08
N TYR A 218 -1.36 -7.82 -4.28
CA TYR A 218 0.07 -7.56 -4.51
C TYR A 218 0.40 -6.06 -4.54
N GLY A 219 -0.58 -5.20 -4.21
CA GLY A 219 -0.41 -3.75 -4.11
C GLY A 219 -0.42 -3.00 -5.44
N TYR A 220 -0.68 -3.68 -6.56
CA TYR A 220 -0.92 -3.03 -7.86
C TYR A 220 -2.32 -2.43 -7.90
N LYS A 221 -2.43 -1.21 -8.44
CA LYS A 221 -3.71 -0.58 -8.75
C LYS A 221 -4.39 -1.36 -9.89
N VAL A 222 -5.67 -1.68 -9.69
CA VAL A 222 -6.51 -2.27 -10.75
C VAL A 222 -7.17 -1.15 -11.54
N ASP A 223 -7.58 -1.44 -12.77
CA ASP A 223 -8.49 -0.58 -13.50
C ASP A 223 -9.75 -0.26 -12.68
N LYS A 224 -10.44 0.81 -13.09
CA LYS A 224 -11.68 1.24 -12.44
C LYS A 224 -12.71 0.12 -12.40
N PHE A 225 -13.41 0.01 -11.27
CA PHE A 225 -14.55 -0.88 -11.11
C PHE A 225 -15.82 -0.07 -10.95
N ILE A 226 -16.91 -0.55 -11.53
CA ILE A 226 -18.24 0.07 -11.43
C ILE A 226 -19.17 -0.92 -10.76
N ALA A 227 -19.77 -0.53 -9.64
CA ALA A 227 -20.77 -1.30 -8.92
C ALA A 227 -22.11 -0.57 -8.91
N ASP A 228 -23.19 -1.35 -8.78
CA ASP A 228 -24.54 -0.79 -8.59
C ASP A 228 -24.74 -0.34 -7.14
N ILE A 229 -25.40 0.79 -7.01
CA ILE A 229 -25.88 1.32 -5.73
C ILE A 229 -27.30 0.81 -5.52
N LYS A 230 -27.49 0.10 -4.41
CA LYS A 230 -28.80 -0.39 -3.95
C LYS A 230 -29.55 0.68 -3.16
#